data_AF-A0A176JCA5-F1
#
_entry.id   AF-A0A176JCA5-F1
#
_cell.length_a   1.000
_cell.length_b   1.000
_cell.length_c   1.000
_cell.angle_alpha   90.00
_cell.angle_beta   90.00
_cell.angle_gamma   90.00
#
_symmetry.space_group_name_H-M   'P 1'
#
loop_
_entity.id
_entity.type
_entity.pdbx_description
1 polymer ?
#
loop_
_entity_poly.entity_id
_entity_poly.type
_entity_poly.pdbx_seq_one_letter_code
_entity_poly.pdbx_strand_id
1 'polypeptide(L)'
;MKEKTMKDIQKEVDTYIGQFKEGYFSPLAMTARLTEELGELAREINHRFGEKPKKSTEADKAIEEELGDVLFVLVCMANSLQIDLAEAHDLVMKKFAVRDRDRWTKKEEL
;
A
#
# COMPACT_ATOMS: atom_id res chain seq x y z
N MET A 1 3.40 4.57 -22.85
CA MET A 1 2.44 5.14 -21.88
C MET A 1 3.21 6.00 -20.90
N LYS A 2 2.64 7.10 -20.41
CA LYS A 2 3.24 7.92 -19.35
C LYS A 2 3.10 7.19 -18.01
N GLU A 3 4.13 7.21 -17.18
CA GLU A 3 4.07 6.66 -15.81
C GLU A 3 3.07 7.44 -14.95
N LYS A 4 2.35 6.74 -14.07
CA LYS A 4 1.39 7.36 -13.14
C LYS A 4 2.15 7.98 -11.96
N THR A 5 1.84 9.22 -11.62
CA THR A 5 2.33 9.84 -10.38
C THR A 5 1.49 9.39 -9.18
N MET A 6 1.98 9.57 -7.95
CA MET A 6 1.19 9.32 -6.73
C MET A 6 -0.12 10.12 -6.74
N LYS A 7 -0.07 11.36 -7.24
CA LYS A 7 -1.26 12.21 -7.38
C LYS A 7 -2.26 11.66 -8.41
N ASP A 8 -1.77 11.08 -9.50
CA ASP A 8 -2.64 10.42 -10.48
C ASP A 8 -3.34 9.20 -9.87
N ILE A 9 -2.61 8.40 -9.07
CA ILE A 9 -3.16 7.24 -8.36
C ILE A 9 -4.24 7.68 -7.35
N GLN A 10 -3.95 8.67 -6.49
CA GLN A 10 -4.92 9.18 -5.52
C GLN A 10 -6.19 9.71 -6.22
N LYS A 11 -6.03 10.45 -7.33
CA LYS A 11 -7.15 10.99 -8.10
C LYS A 11 -7.97 9.90 -8.79
N GLU A 12 -7.33 8.88 -9.32
CA GLU A 12 -7.99 7.74 -9.96
C GLU A 12 -8.86 6.99 -8.96
N VAL A 13 -8.32 6.70 -7.77
CA VAL A 13 -9.09 6.09 -6.67
C VAL A 13 -10.23 6.99 -6.22
N ASP A 14 -10.00 8.30 -6.07
CA ASP A 14 -11.06 9.23 -5.69
C ASP A 14 -12.19 9.31 -6.71
N THR A 15 -11.84 9.32 -8.00
CA THR A 15 -12.82 9.28 -9.10
C THR A 15 -13.62 7.96 -9.05
N TYR A 16 -12.94 6.85 -8.79
CA TYR A 16 -13.59 5.55 -8.66
C TYR A 16 -14.54 5.48 -7.45
N ILE A 17 -14.11 5.96 -6.27
CA ILE A 17 -14.97 5.93 -5.07
C ILE A 17 -16.12 6.94 -5.18
N GLY A 18 -15.89 8.10 -5.79
CA GLY A 18 -16.89 9.15 -5.95
C GLY A 18 -18.10 8.77 -6.83
N GLN A 19 -18.05 7.64 -7.54
CA GLN A 19 -19.21 7.12 -8.27
C GLN A 19 -20.28 6.49 -7.35
N PHE A 20 -19.90 6.13 -6.11
CA PHE A 20 -20.78 5.48 -5.13
C PHE A 20 -21.39 6.50 -4.16
N LYS A 21 -22.66 6.31 -3.79
CA LYS A 21 -23.35 7.24 -2.86
C LYS A 21 -22.79 7.15 -1.44
N GLU A 22 -22.27 5.99 -1.09
CA GLU A 22 -21.69 5.66 0.21
C GLU A 22 -20.35 6.36 0.44
N GLY A 23 -19.61 6.65 -0.64
CA GLY A 23 -18.28 7.26 -0.59
C GLY A 23 -17.26 6.41 0.18
N TYR A 24 -16.38 7.08 0.93
CA TYR A 24 -15.36 6.40 1.74
C TYR A 24 -15.95 5.84 3.04
N PHE A 25 -15.42 4.69 3.47
CA PHE A 25 -15.67 4.18 4.82
C PHE A 25 -15.09 5.09 5.91
N SER A 26 -15.62 4.95 7.13
CA SER A 26 -15.06 5.64 8.31
C SER A 26 -13.62 5.20 8.61
N PRO A 27 -12.80 6.01 9.29
CA PRO A 27 -11.39 5.68 9.53
C PRO A 27 -11.17 4.34 10.24
N LEU A 28 -12.03 3.98 11.20
CA LEU A 28 -11.95 2.70 11.89
C LEU A 28 -12.29 1.52 10.96
N ALA A 29 -13.34 1.67 10.14
CA ALA A 29 -13.70 0.65 9.16
C ALA A 29 -12.59 0.48 8.10
N MET A 30 -12.00 1.58 7.65
CA MET A 30 -10.86 1.56 6.73
C MET A 30 -9.61 0.91 7.36
N THR A 31 -9.39 1.08 8.67
CA THR A 31 -8.28 0.43 9.38
C THR A 31 -8.48 -1.08 9.46
N ALA A 32 -9.72 -1.52 9.71
CA ALA A 32 -10.06 -2.94 9.68
C ALA A 32 -9.85 -3.53 8.28
N ARG A 33 -10.31 -2.84 7.22
CA ARG A 33 -10.08 -3.24 5.83
C ARG A 33 -8.59 -3.31 5.48
N LEU A 34 -7.79 -2.33 5.90
CA LEU A 34 -6.34 -2.35 5.65
C LEU A 34 -5.66 -3.56 6.31
N THR A 35 -6.13 -3.93 7.51
CA THR A 35 -5.61 -5.09 8.25
C THR A 35 -6.01 -6.41 7.57
N GLU A 36 -7.20 -6.46 6.98
CA GLU A 36 -7.68 -7.59 6.19
C GLU A 36 -6.79 -7.84 4.96
N GLU A 37 -6.57 -6.81 4.12
CA GLU A 37 -5.72 -6.95 2.92
C GLU A 37 -4.26 -7.27 3.28
N LEU A 38 -3.76 -6.71 4.39
CA LEU A 38 -2.43 -7.07 4.90
C LEU A 38 -2.33 -8.54 5.30
N GLY A 39 -3.42 -9.12 5.82
CA GLY A 39 -3.51 -10.53 6.14
C GLY A 39 -3.49 -11.43 4.90
N GLU A 40 -4.18 -11.01 3.83
CA GLU A 40 -4.15 -11.71 2.53
C GLU A 40 -2.73 -11.69 1.93
N LEU A 41 -2.10 -10.50 1.90
CA LEU A 41 -0.71 -10.36 1.46
C LEU A 41 0.24 -11.23 2.28
N ALA A 42 0.12 -11.22 3.61
CA ALA A 42 0.95 -12.03 4.48
C ALA A 42 0.78 -13.54 4.20
N ARG A 43 -0.44 -13.99 3.90
CA ARG A 43 -0.72 -15.37 3.51
C ARG A 43 0.01 -15.74 2.22
N GLU A 44 -0.06 -14.92 1.18
CA GLU A 44 0.59 -15.23 -0.11
C GLU A 44 2.12 -15.15 -0.03
N ILE A 45 2.68 -14.21 0.74
CA ILE A 45 4.12 -14.18 1.03
C ILE A 45 4.55 -15.47 1.74
N ASN A 46 3.79 -15.93 2.74
CA ASN A 46 4.11 -17.15 3.46
C ASN A 46 3.99 -18.41 2.58
N HIS A 47 3.01 -18.43 1.66
CA HIS A 47 2.89 -19.49 0.66
C HIS A 47 4.09 -19.55 -0.30
N ARG A 48 4.62 -18.39 -0.69
CA ARG A 48 5.69 -18.30 -1.70
C ARG A 48 7.10 -18.44 -1.12
N PHE A 49 7.33 -17.85 0.04
CA PHE A 49 8.67 -17.69 0.63
C PHE A 49 8.78 -18.22 2.05
N GLY A 50 7.68 -18.67 2.65
CA GLY A 50 7.64 -19.17 4.01
C GLY A 50 7.53 -20.69 4.09
N GLU A 51 7.19 -21.17 5.29
CA GLU A 51 7.23 -22.59 5.65
C GLU A 51 5.91 -23.32 5.36
N LYS A 52 4.85 -22.58 5.01
CA LYS A 52 3.52 -23.13 4.80
C LYS A 52 3.24 -23.25 3.29
N PRO A 53 3.30 -24.46 2.70
CA PRO A 53 2.96 -24.63 1.30
C PRO A 53 1.48 -24.37 1.04
N LYS A 54 1.19 -23.75 -0.11
CA LYS A 54 -0.16 -23.50 -0.61
C LYS A 54 -0.91 -24.81 -0.84
N LYS A 55 -2.17 -24.90 -0.40
CA LYS A 55 -3.01 -26.06 -0.70
C LYS A 55 -3.50 -25.98 -2.14
N SER A 56 -3.70 -27.15 -2.78
CA SER A 56 -4.23 -27.22 -4.15
C SER A 56 -5.66 -26.68 -4.29
N THR A 57 -6.37 -26.49 -3.18
CA THR A 57 -7.72 -25.92 -3.12
C THR A 57 -7.74 -24.40 -2.95
N GLU A 58 -6.59 -23.78 -2.66
CA GLU A 58 -6.49 -22.33 -2.48
C GLU A 58 -6.30 -21.65 -3.84
N ALA A 59 -7.05 -20.57 -4.09
CA ALA A 59 -6.98 -19.83 -5.34
C ALA A 59 -5.58 -19.23 -5.53
N ASP A 60 -5.11 -19.23 -6.78
CA ASP A 60 -3.82 -18.62 -7.09
C ASP A 60 -3.96 -17.12 -7.28
N LYS A 61 -3.82 -16.35 -6.20
CA LYS A 61 -3.63 -14.90 -6.25
C LYS A 61 -2.14 -14.55 -6.30
N ALA A 62 -1.81 -13.56 -7.10
CA ALA A 62 -0.44 -13.07 -7.22
C ALA A 62 -0.12 -12.10 -6.07
N ILE A 63 1.12 -12.14 -5.55
CA ILE A 63 1.60 -11.15 -4.57
C ILE A 63 1.43 -9.71 -5.10
N GLU A 64 1.53 -9.51 -6.42
CA GLU A 64 1.31 -8.23 -7.06
C GLU A 64 -0.12 -7.70 -6.85
N GLU A 65 -1.12 -8.59 -6.92
CA GLU A 65 -2.53 -8.25 -6.69
C GLU A 65 -2.75 -7.85 -5.23
N GLU A 66 -2.22 -8.63 -4.29
CA GLU A 66 -2.33 -8.36 -2.84
C GLU A 66 -1.61 -7.07 -2.42
N LEU A 67 -0.46 -6.77 -3.05
CA LEU A 67 0.20 -5.47 -2.87
C LEU A 67 -0.66 -4.32 -3.41
N GLY A 68 -1.36 -4.56 -4.53
CA GLY A 68 -2.33 -3.64 -5.11
C GLY A 68 -3.50 -3.37 -4.18
N ASP A 69 -4.06 -4.40 -3.54
CA ASP A 69 -5.18 -4.28 -2.60
C ASP A 69 -4.79 -3.48 -1.35
N VAL A 70 -3.62 -3.77 -0.77
CA VAL A 70 -3.07 -3.00 0.35
C VAL A 70 -2.86 -1.53 -0.05
N LEU A 71 -2.28 -1.28 -1.23
CA LEU A 71 -2.07 0.08 -1.74
C LEU A 71 -3.42 0.79 -1.95
N PHE A 72 -4.42 0.12 -2.51
CA PHE A 72 -5.74 0.68 -2.77
C PHE A 72 -6.43 1.13 -1.48
N VAL A 73 -6.44 0.29 -0.44
CA VAL A 73 -7.06 0.64 0.84
C VAL A 73 -6.29 1.76 1.55
N LEU A 74 -4.95 1.76 1.45
CA LEU A 74 -4.14 2.86 1.98
C LEU A 74 -4.44 4.19 1.27
N VAL A 75 -4.61 4.19 -0.05
CA VAL A 75 -5.01 5.37 -0.82
C VAL A 75 -6.41 5.82 -0.45
N CYS A 76 -7.37 4.90 -0.30
CA CYS A 76 -8.72 5.21 0.18
C CYS A 76 -8.69 5.91 1.55
N MET A 77 -7.90 5.38 2.49
CA MET A 77 -7.69 5.99 3.81
C MET A 77 -7.14 7.41 3.66
N ALA A 78 -6.06 7.59 2.90
CA ALA A 78 -5.41 8.88 2.72
C ALA A 78 -6.37 9.92 2.11
N ASN A 79 -7.08 9.56 1.04
CA ASN A 79 -8.06 10.44 0.41
C ASN A 79 -9.18 10.83 1.39
N SER A 80 -9.73 9.86 2.15
CA SER A 80 -10.79 10.12 3.12
C SER A 80 -10.39 11.10 4.23
N LEU A 81 -9.09 11.16 4.55
CA LEU A 81 -8.50 12.03 5.56
C LEU A 81 -7.86 13.29 4.96
N GLN A 82 -7.98 13.51 3.65
CA GLN A 82 -7.37 14.63 2.93
C GLN A 82 -5.85 14.70 3.07
N ILE A 83 -5.19 13.53 3.05
CA ILE A 83 -3.74 13.38 3.14
C ILE A 83 -3.14 13.20 1.74
N ASP A 84 -2.16 14.03 1.38
CA ASP A 84 -1.32 13.84 0.21
C ASP A 84 -0.23 12.79 0.52
N LEU A 85 -0.26 11.66 -0.20
CA LEU A 85 0.67 10.56 0.02
C LEU A 85 2.09 10.87 -0.46
N ALA A 86 2.27 11.75 -1.45
CA ALA A 86 3.58 12.19 -1.89
C ALA A 86 4.24 13.08 -0.82
N GLU A 87 3.48 13.99 -0.21
CA GLU A 87 3.96 14.79 0.92
C GLU A 87 4.26 13.92 2.14
N ALA A 88 3.40 12.94 2.46
CA ALA A 88 3.64 11.99 3.55
C ALA A 88 4.93 11.17 3.33
N HIS A 89 5.17 10.74 2.09
CA HIS A 89 6.41 10.08 1.70
C HIS A 89 7.64 10.99 1.91
N ASP A 90 7.57 12.24 1.47
CA ASP A 90 8.68 13.20 1.61
C ASP A 90 9.04 13.44 3.08
N LEU A 91 8.06 13.51 3.98
CA LEU A 91 8.29 13.62 5.43
C LEU A 91 9.06 12.43 5.98
N VAL A 92 8.69 11.21 5.57
CA VAL A 92 9.36 9.98 5.99
C VAL A 92 10.78 9.92 5.45
N MET A 93 10.98 10.27 4.18
CA MET A 93 12.31 10.27 3.56
C MET A 93 13.23 11.32 4.18
N LYS A 94 12.74 12.53 4.48
CA LYS A 94 13.50 13.55 5.22
C LYS A 94 13.92 13.03 6.60
N LYS A 95 13.02 12.37 7.32
CA LYS A 95 13.31 11.77 8.63
C LYS A 95 14.40 10.70 8.54
N PHE A 96 14.33 9.80 7.56
CA PHE A 96 15.35 8.76 7.37
C PHE A 96 16.70 9.32 6.94
N ALA A 97 16.72 10.31 6.04
CA ALA A 97 17.95 10.96 5.59
C ALA A 97 18.72 11.63 6.74
N VAL A 98 18.02 12.16 7.75
CA VAL A 98 18.63 12.77 8.93
C VAL A 98 19.00 11.73 9.98
N ARG A 99 18.05 10.85 10.35
CA ARG A 99 18.21 9.92 11.47
C ARG A 99 19.14 8.75 11.16
N ASP A 100 19.03 8.21 9.95
CA ASP A 100 19.73 7.00 9.54
C ASP A 100 20.96 7.31 8.65
N ARG A 101 21.38 8.60 8.59
CA ARG A 101 22.50 9.10 7.76
C ARG A 101 23.78 8.28 7.89
N ASP A 102 24.10 7.90 9.11
CA ASP A 102 25.34 7.20 9.48
C ASP A 102 25.05 5.80 10.04
N ARG A 103 23.79 5.31 9.91
CA ARG A 103 23.36 4.04 10.49
C ARG A 103 23.69 2.83 9.63
N TRP A 104 23.73 3.01 8.31
CA TRP A 104 23.92 1.92 7.35
C TRP A 104 25.07 2.23 6.41
N THR A 105 25.91 1.24 6.13
CA THR A 105 27.01 1.35 5.18
C THR A 105 26.46 1.67 3.79
N LYS A 106 26.83 2.82 3.24
CA LYS A 106 26.49 3.18 1.85
C LYS A 106 27.19 2.20 0.91
N LYS A 107 26.51 1.80 -0.16
CA LYS A 107 27.17 1.10 -1.26
C LYS A 107 28.29 2.00 -1.78
N GLU A 108 29.47 1.43 -2.00
CA GLU A 108 30.50 2.13 -2.77
C GLU A 108 29.92 2.47 -4.14
N GLU A 109 30.14 3.71 -4.61
CA GLU A 109 29.72 4.09 -5.95
C GLU A 109 30.36 3.13 -6.97
N LEU A 110 29.53 2.49 -7.81
CA LEU A 110 29.98 1.67 -8.94
C LEU A 110 30.46 2.56 -10.08
#